data_AF-A0A3D8RKM9-F1
#
_entry.id   AF-A0A3D8RKM9-F1
#
_cell.length_a   1.000
_cell.length_b   1.000
_cell.length_c   1.000
_cell.angle_alpha   90.00
_cell.angle_beta   90.00
_cell.angle_gamma   90.00
#
_symmetry.space_group_name_H-M   'P 1'
#
loop_
_entity.id
_entity.type
_entity.pdbx_description
1 polymer ?
#
loop_
_entity_poly.entity_id
_entity_poly.type
_entity_poly.pdbx_seq_one_letter_code
_entity_poly.pdbx_strand_id
1 'polypeptide(L)'
;MKVAKSCRQCRLAKRRCTPGTLPRLACTLCAQKGLECSFLATKAPNYPKSIFPAGTALKHSAELRDEVRDQLVDLYLKFIHDKPHTLFHPTNLKSRVQAGSLPDATLLSVLALEARFSDERNVRERAKDFFHKAKESFKRTLDDVTLDNVHAATLIGNLCGVEGDSKGESLFFGISFRMAQILRLPGASPQDDTIMREIKTRTYWSLYMIDQWSSAGLDMPRQIFETSQHPLPMLELEFWKLRPGEQHVRNMGQSHSPGLWGYMIILARIFGRRANSHISAGARGIHPQPSHQREALARKLRAPCQAGPRSNVRRPTSGLSSLFNSPILPLPGLNPYPGP
;
A
#
# COMPACT_ATOMS: atom_id res chain seq x y z
N MET A 1 -22.83 17.17 7.94
CA MET A 1 -23.67 18.38 8.13
C MET A 1 -22.80 19.63 8.02
N LYS A 2 -23.17 20.63 7.22
CA LYS A 2 -22.43 21.90 7.13
C LYS A 2 -22.61 22.68 8.45
N VAL A 3 -21.52 22.97 9.15
CA VAL A 3 -21.54 23.77 10.38
C VAL A 3 -22.03 25.17 10.05
N ALA A 4 -23.07 25.64 10.74
CA ALA A 4 -23.66 26.94 10.46
C ALA A 4 -22.73 28.06 10.90
N LYS A 5 -22.35 28.94 9.97
CA LYS A 5 -21.41 30.06 10.19
C LYS A 5 -22.02 31.28 10.91
N SER A 6 -23.27 31.18 11.39
CA SER A 6 -24.01 32.29 12.01
C SER A 6 -25.01 31.79 13.07
N CYS A 7 -25.22 32.56 14.13
CA CYS A 7 -26.20 32.22 15.17
C CYS A 7 -27.64 32.38 14.67
N ARG A 8 -28.59 31.76 15.37
CA ARG A 8 -30.02 31.78 15.05
C ARG A 8 -30.56 33.21 14.99
N GLN A 9 -30.19 34.07 15.95
CA GLN A 9 -30.67 35.45 16.02
C GLN A 9 -30.18 36.30 14.84
N CYS A 10 -28.91 36.18 14.45
CA CYS A 10 -28.37 36.88 13.28
C CYS A 10 -28.99 36.38 11.97
N ARG A 11 -29.32 35.07 11.87
CA ARG A 11 -30.03 34.51 10.71
C ARG A 11 -31.43 35.07 10.57
N LEU A 12 -32.21 35.08 11.66
CA LEU A 12 -33.57 35.61 11.65
C LEU A 12 -33.60 37.11 11.36
N ALA A 13 -32.63 37.86 11.89
CA ALA A 13 -32.50 39.29 11.63
C ALA A 13 -31.89 39.63 10.26
N LYS A 14 -31.45 38.64 9.45
CA LYS A 14 -30.68 38.81 8.21
C LYS A 14 -29.48 39.76 8.35
N ARG A 15 -28.78 39.71 9.49
CA ARG A 15 -27.58 40.53 9.78
C ARG A 15 -26.34 39.65 9.86
N ARG A 16 -25.16 40.23 9.60
CA ARG A 16 -23.87 39.53 9.69
C ARG A 16 -23.61 39.12 11.15
N CYS A 17 -23.19 37.88 11.34
CA CYS A 17 -22.79 37.35 12.65
C CYS A 17 -21.26 37.39 12.76
N THR A 18 -20.72 38.23 13.63
CA THR A 18 -19.27 38.28 13.89
C THR A 18 -18.97 37.76 15.31
N PRO A 19 -18.01 36.83 15.46
CA PRO A 19 -17.60 36.34 16.79
C PRO A 19 -17.23 37.52 17.70
N GLY A 20 -17.71 37.50 18.94
CA GLY A 20 -17.31 38.47 19.97
C GLY A 20 -15.96 38.12 20.59
N THR A 21 -15.35 39.08 21.26
CA THR A 21 -14.14 38.88 22.07
C THR A 21 -14.49 38.08 23.33
N LEU A 22 -13.68 37.06 23.67
CA LEU A 22 -13.80 36.32 24.93
C LEU A 22 -13.75 37.29 26.12
N PRO A 23 -14.52 37.07 27.21
CA PRO A 23 -15.01 35.78 27.71
C PRO A 23 -16.50 35.49 27.42
N ARG A 24 -17.21 36.36 26.68
CA ARG A 24 -18.65 36.16 26.41
C ARG A 24 -18.83 35.24 25.20
N LEU A 25 -19.51 34.09 25.38
CA LEU A 25 -19.89 33.14 24.31
C LEU A 25 -21.01 33.69 23.39
N ALA A 26 -20.93 34.96 22.99
CA ALA A 26 -21.91 35.60 22.13
C ALA A 26 -21.24 36.34 20.97
N CYS A 27 -21.92 36.39 19.83
CA CYS A 27 -21.53 37.30 18.74
C CYS A 27 -21.71 38.76 19.19
N THR A 28 -20.96 39.69 18.58
CA THR A 28 -21.01 41.13 18.93
C THR A 28 -22.42 41.70 18.97
N LEU A 29 -23.26 41.37 17.99
CA LEU A 29 -24.64 41.86 17.91
C LEU A 29 -25.51 41.35 19.06
N CYS A 30 -25.42 40.06 19.38
CA CYS A 30 -26.17 39.48 20.50
C CYS A 30 -25.66 40.02 21.84
N ALA A 31 -24.34 40.20 21.98
CA ALA A 31 -23.74 40.79 23.17
C ALA A 31 -24.20 42.25 23.39
N GLN A 32 -24.25 43.06 22.33
CA GLN A 32 -24.70 44.45 22.41
C GLN A 32 -26.18 44.57 22.75
N LYS A 33 -27.00 43.62 22.26
CA LYS A 33 -28.46 43.62 22.49
C LYS A 33 -28.90 42.84 23.73
N GLY A 34 -27.96 42.27 24.49
CA GLY A 34 -28.28 41.41 25.64
C GLY A 34 -29.09 40.17 25.28
N LEU A 35 -28.98 39.66 24.04
CA LEU A 35 -29.74 38.51 23.56
C LEU A 35 -28.97 37.21 23.77
N GLU A 36 -29.70 36.13 24.07
CA GLU A 36 -29.13 34.78 24.09
C GLU A 36 -28.60 34.36 22.72
N CYS A 37 -27.29 34.12 22.67
CA CYS A 37 -26.61 33.82 21.43
C CYS A 37 -26.45 32.32 21.25
N SER A 38 -27.03 31.76 20.19
CA SER A 38 -26.77 30.36 19.80
C SER A 38 -25.41 30.18 19.10
N PHE A 39 -24.53 31.20 19.18
CA PHE A 39 -23.17 31.14 18.62
C PHE A 39 -22.28 30.38 19.59
N LEU A 40 -22.42 29.07 19.62
CA LEU A 40 -21.34 28.23 20.14
C LEU A 40 -20.20 28.35 19.13
N ALA A 41 -19.27 29.27 19.40
CA ALA A 41 -17.94 29.13 18.87
C ALA A 41 -17.44 27.81 19.44
N THR A 42 -17.64 26.72 18.71
CA THR A 42 -16.87 25.50 18.91
C THR A 42 -15.43 25.96 18.68
N LYS A 43 -14.74 26.32 19.77
CA LYS A 43 -13.32 26.11 19.86
C LYS A 43 -13.18 24.64 19.53
N ALA A 44 -12.84 24.30 18.29
CA ALA A 44 -12.05 23.11 18.09
C ALA A 44 -10.78 23.42 18.87
N PRO A 45 -10.52 22.75 20.01
CA PRO A 45 -9.21 22.92 20.60
C PRO A 45 -8.21 22.38 19.58
N ASN A 46 -7.25 23.21 19.20
CA ASN A 46 -5.99 22.74 18.63
C ASN A 46 -5.30 21.91 19.73
N TYR A 47 -5.70 20.65 19.86
CA TYR A 47 -4.85 19.62 20.46
C TYR A 47 -4.20 18.85 19.31
N PRO A 48 -2.87 18.63 19.36
CA PRO A 48 -2.28 17.58 18.54
C PRO A 48 -3.02 16.28 18.87
N LYS A 49 -3.54 15.60 17.85
CA LYS A 49 -4.19 14.31 18.02
C LYS A 49 -3.14 13.35 18.57
N SER A 50 -3.21 13.14 19.88
CA SER A 50 -2.52 12.09 20.60
C SER A 50 -2.84 10.75 19.94
N ILE A 51 -1.79 10.00 19.65
CA ILE A 51 -1.83 8.64 19.13
C ILE A 51 -2.26 7.75 20.30
N PHE A 52 -3.55 7.44 20.39
CA PHE A 52 -4.07 6.32 21.19
C PHE A 52 -5.27 5.70 20.45
N PRO A 53 -5.48 4.39 20.60
CA PRO A 53 -6.23 3.59 19.65
C PRO A 53 -7.71 3.95 19.69
N ALA A 54 -8.33 4.00 18.51
CA ALA A 54 -9.77 4.09 18.38
C ALA A 54 -10.40 2.88 19.10
N GLY A 55 -11.15 3.17 20.16
CA GLY A 55 -11.92 2.18 20.90
C GLY A 55 -13.06 1.61 20.07
N THR A 56 -13.32 0.34 20.35
CA THR A 56 -14.41 -0.52 19.85
C THR A 56 -14.35 -0.88 18.37
N ALA A 57 -13.49 -1.87 18.07
CA ALA A 57 -13.72 -2.81 17.00
C ALA A 57 -15.13 -3.42 17.17
N LEU A 58 -16.02 -3.12 16.23
CA LEU A 58 -17.30 -3.80 16.10
C LEU A 58 -17.00 -5.27 15.80
N LYS A 59 -17.16 -6.14 16.79
CA LYS A 59 -17.11 -7.61 16.64
C LYS A 59 -18.13 -8.06 15.60
N HIS A 60 -17.72 -8.11 14.33
CA HIS A 60 -18.45 -8.75 13.25
C HIS A 60 -17.49 -9.55 12.36
N SER A 61 -16.63 -10.35 12.97
CA SER A 61 -16.21 -11.62 12.36
C SER A 61 -17.03 -12.71 13.02
N ALA A 62 -17.83 -13.44 12.26
CA ALA A 62 -18.17 -14.81 12.64
C ALA A 62 -16.84 -15.52 12.94
N GLU A 63 -16.62 -15.82 14.23
CA GLU A 63 -15.31 -15.87 14.88
C GLU A 63 -14.39 -16.87 14.18
N LEU A 64 -13.39 -16.35 13.46
CA LEU A 64 -12.27 -17.19 13.03
C LEU A 64 -11.48 -17.50 14.29
N ARG A 65 -11.21 -18.79 14.55
CA ARG A 65 -10.37 -19.20 15.67
C ARG A 65 -9.03 -18.46 15.64
N ASP A 66 -8.57 -18.04 16.81
CA ASP A 66 -7.35 -17.25 16.97
C ASP A 66 -6.12 -17.97 16.37
N GLU A 67 -6.05 -19.29 16.51
CA GLU A 67 -4.95 -20.10 15.95
C GLU A 67 -4.94 -20.04 14.42
N VAL A 68 -6.12 -20.10 13.79
CA VAL A 68 -6.27 -20.03 12.34
C VAL A 68 -5.95 -18.62 11.84
N ARG A 69 -6.40 -17.59 12.55
CA ARG A 69 -6.06 -16.20 12.23
C ARG A 69 -4.54 -16.00 12.24
N ASP A 70 -3.88 -16.43 13.30
CA ASP A 70 -2.44 -16.25 13.47
C ASP A 70 -1.65 -17.08 12.43
N GLN A 71 -2.11 -18.30 12.11
CA GLN A 71 -1.57 -19.11 11.01
C GLN A 71 -1.67 -18.40 9.66
N LEU A 72 -2.81 -17.78 9.32
CA LEU A 72 -2.98 -17.03 8.07
C LEU A 72 -2.04 -15.81 8.00
N VAL A 73 -1.80 -15.14 9.13
CA VAL A 73 -0.82 -14.04 9.21
C VAL A 73 0.60 -14.56 8.96
N ASP A 74 0.94 -15.75 9.46
CA ASP A 74 2.23 -16.39 9.18
C ASP A 74 2.39 -16.76 7.71
N LEU A 75 1.33 -17.27 7.07
CA LEU A 75 1.33 -17.54 5.64
C LEU A 75 1.55 -16.24 4.83
N TYR A 76 0.95 -15.13 5.26
CA TYR A 76 1.13 -13.83 4.59
C TYR A 76 2.58 -13.36 4.67
N LEU A 77 3.17 -13.44 5.86
CA LEU A 77 4.58 -13.10 6.07
C LEU A 77 5.52 -14.04 5.28
N LYS A 78 5.14 -15.31 5.10
CA LYS A 78 5.91 -16.28 4.34
C LYS A 78 5.79 -16.08 2.83
N PHE A 79 4.59 -15.83 2.30
CA PHE A 79 4.30 -15.90 0.88
C PHE A 79 4.16 -14.54 0.20
N ILE A 80 3.73 -13.49 0.89
CA ILE A 80 3.50 -12.18 0.27
C ILE A 80 4.48 -11.12 0.77
N HIS A 81 4.82 -11.12 2.05
CA HIS A 81 5.79 -10.15 2.56
C HIS A 81 7.15 -10.33 1.86
N ASP A 82 7.81 -9.20 1.59
CA ASP A 82 9.07 -9.09 0.85
C ASP A 82 9.04 -9.66 -0.59
N LYS A 83 7.85 -9.84 -1.20
CA LYS A 83 7.69 -10.24 -2.62
C LYS A 83 7.05 -9.15 -3.50
N PRO A 84 5.70 -9.00 -3.61
CA PRO A 84 5.16 -7.85 -4.32
C PRO A 84 5.32 -6.54 -3.53
N HIS A 85 5.42 -6.60 -2.20
CA HIS A 85 5.54 -5.42 -1.34
C HIS A 85 6.06 -5.75 0.06
N THR A 86 6.48 -4.71 0.78
CA THR A 86 6.84 -4.77 2.20
C THR A 86 6.14 -3.66 2.96
N LEU A 87 4.99 -4.00 3.51
CA LEU A 87 4.12 -3.02 4.17
C LEU A 87 4.26 -3.03 5.69
N PHE A 88 4.68 -4.16 6.28
CA PHE A 88 4.65 -4.36 7.72
C PHE A 88 6.02 -4.74 8.27
N HIS A 89 6.25 -4.46 9.56
CA HIS A 89 7.29 -5.12 10.33
C HIS A 89 6.71 -6.44 10.90
N PRO A 90 7.33 -7.62 10.67
CA PRO A 90 6.73 -8.92 11.01
C PRO A 90 6.28 -9.03 12.47
N THR A 91 7.15 -8.70 13.42
CA THR A 91 6.84 -8.78 14.86
C THR A 91 5.75 -7.80 15.26
N ASN A 92 5.75 -6.58 14.67
CA ASN A 92 4.76 -5.56 14.97
C ASN A 92 3.37 -5.96 14.44
N LEU A 93 3.31 -6.54 13.23
CA LEU A 93 2.06 -7.03 12.67
C LEU A 93 1.43 -8.09 13.58
N LYS A 94 2.21 -9.12 13.97
CA LYS A 94 1.74 -10.20 14.85
C LYS A 94 1.24 -9.65 16.19
N SER A 95 2.03 -8.78 16.84
CA SER A 95 1.61 -8.18 18.12
C SER A 95 0.32 -7.37 17.98
N ARG A 96 0.16 -6.64 16.86
CA ARG A 96 -1.06 -5.85 16.62
C ARG A 96 -2.29 -6.70 16.38
N VAL A 97 -2.13 -7.83 15.69
CA VAL A 97 -3.20 -8.81 15.45
C VAL A 97 -3.64 -9.44 16.78
N GLN A 98 -2.69 -9.94 17.57
CA GLN A 98 -2.96 -10.56 18.87
C GLN A 98 -3.60 -9.58 19.87
N ALA A 99 -3.17 -8.31 19.84
CA ALA A 99 -3.77 -7.26 20.66
C ALA A 99 -5.11 -6.72 20.13
N GLY A 100 -5.60 -7.19 18.97
CA GLY A 100 -6.83 -6.69 18.35
C GLY A 100 -6.76 -5.21 17.93
N SER A 101 -5.56 -4.69 17.67
CA SER A 101 -5.29 -3.28 17.36
C SER A 101 -5.04 -3.00 15.88
N LEU A 102 -5.06 -4.03 15.04
CA LEU A 102 -4.97 -3.90 13.59
C LEU A 102 -6.39 -3.63 13.03
N PRO A 103 -6.60 -2.59 12.20
CA PRO A 103 -7.92 -2.31 11.64
C PRO A 103 -8.46 -3.47 10.80
N ASP A 104 -9.77 -3.72 10.92
CA ASP A 104 -10.47 -4.82 10.24
C ASP A 104 -10.20 -4.88 8.75
N ALA A 105 -10.20 -3.73 8.06
CA ALA A 105 -9.90 -3.65 6.64
C ALA A 105 -8.54 -4.27 6.28
N THR A 106 -7.52 -4.01 7.11
CA THR A 106 -6.17 -4.56 6.92
C THR A 106 -6.13 -6.03 7.28
N LEU A 107 -6.66 -6.40 8.45
CA LEU A 107 -6.68 -7.78 8.92
C LEU A 107 -7.41 -8.68 7.92
N LEU A 108 -8.64 -8.34 7.54
CA LEU A 108 -9.44 -9.12 6.60
C LEU A 108 -8.79 -9.22 5.22
N SER A 109 -8.04 -8.20 4.79
CA SER A 109 -7.29 -8.28 3.53
C SER A 109 -6.14 -9.28 3.61
N VAL A 110 -5.39 -9.29 4.73
CA VAL A 110 -4.35 -10.30 5.01
C VAL A 110 -4.95 -11.70 5.03
N LEU A 111 -6.06 -11.89 5.75
CA LEU A 111 -6.74 -13.18 5.82
C LEU A 111 -7.28 -13.62 4.45
N ALA A 112 -7.82 -12.70 3.65
CA ALA A 112 -8.35 -13.01 2.32
C ALA A 112 -7.28 -13.49 1.33
N LEU A 113 -6.09 -12.88 1.36
CA LEU A 113 -4.96 -13.26 0.49
C LEU A 113 -4.53 -14.71 0.76
N GLU A 114 -4.43 -15.05 2.05
CA GLU A 114 -3.82 -16.32 2.46
C GLU A 114 -4.81 -17.44 2.74
N ALA A 115 -6.08 -17.13 2.95
CA ALA A 115 -7.11 -18.13 3.24
C ALA A 115 -7.08 -19.29 2.24
N ARG A 116 -6.76 -19.02 0.97
CA ARG A 116 -6.67 -20.01 -0.11
C ARG A 116 -5.54 -21.03 0.05
N PHE A 117 -4.50 -20.68 0.81
CA PHE A 117 -3.36 -21.54 1.12
C PHE A 117 -3.49 -22.23 2.47
N SER A 118 -4.59 -22.04 3.19
CA SER A 118 -4.88 -22.77 4.43
C SER A 118 -5.10 -24.26 4.14
N ASP A 119 -4.64 -25.11 5.06
CA ASP A 119 -4.92 -26.55 5.03
C ASP A 119 -6.40 -26.86 5.28
N GLU A 120 -7.10 -25.98 6.01
CA GLU A 120 -8.51 -26.09 6.37
C GLU A 120 -9.45 -25.67 5.22
N ARG A 121 -10.27 -26.59 4.71
CA ARG A 121 -11.17 -26.34 3.57
C ARG A 121 -12.19 -25.22 3.85
N ASN A 122 -12.79 -25.24 5.03
CA ASN A 122 -13.71 -24.21 5.53
C ASN A 122 -13.07 -22.82 5.54
N VAL A 123 -11.76 -22.71 5.76
CA VAL A 123 -11.03 -21.44 5.72
C VAL A 123 -10.82 -21.00 4.28
N ARG A 124 -10.41 -21.90 3.40
CA ARG A 124 -10.25 -21.62 1.96
C ARG A 124 -11.54 -21.07 1.33
N GLU A 125 -12.67 -21.68 1.65
CA GLU A 125 -13.99 -21.26 1.13
C GLU A 125 -14.41 -19.86 1.60
N ARG A 126 -13.84 -19.36 2.70
CA ARG A 126 -14.10 -18.01 3.23
C ARG A 126 -13.26 -16.90 2.60
N ALA A 127 -12.29 -17.21 1.73
CA ALA A 127 -11.41 -16.19 1.13
C ALA A 127 -12.19 -15.03 0.46
N LYS A 128 -13.26 -15.35 -0.27
CA LYS A 128 -14.12 -14.35 -0.93
C LYS A 128 -14.95 -13.54 0.07
N ASP A 129 -15.42 -14.17 1.15
CA ASP A 129 -16.14 -13.49 2.23
C ASP A 129 -15.24 -12.49 2.96
N PHE A 130 -14.00 -12.91 3.30
CA PHE A 130 -13.01 -12.01 3.87
C PHE A 130 -12.71 -10.83 2.94
N PHE A 131 -12.56 -11.08 1.64
CA PHE A 131 -12.32 -10.01 0.67
C PHE A 131 -13.50 -9.01 0.59
N HIS A 132 -14.75 -9.50 0.58
CA HIS A 132 -15.92 -8.62 0.60
C HIS A 132 -15.98 -7.77 1.86
N LYS A 133 -15.76 -8.39 3.04
CA LYS A 133 -15.76 -7.68 4.32
C LYS A 133 -14.59 -6.70 4.43
N ALA A 134 -13.43 -7.01 3.86
CA ALA A 134 -12.30 -6.09 3.79
C ALA A 134 -12.67 -4.82 3.02
N LYS A 135 -13.28 -4.97 1.83
CA LYS A 135 -13.76 -3.83 1.02
C LYS A 135 -14.82 -3.01 1.75
N GLU A 136 -15.76 -3.68 2.44
CA GLU A 136 -16.80 -2.99 3.20
C GLU A 136 -16.22 -2.20 4.38
N SER A 137 -15.34 -2.83 5.16
CA SER A 137 -14.65 -2.19 6.28
C SER A 137 -13.82 -0.99 5.81
N PHE A 138 -13.03 -1.15 4.75
CA PHE A 138 -12.23 -0.07 4.16
C PHE A 138 -13.09 1.11 3.69
N LYS A 139 -14.23 0.84 3.04
CA LYS A 139 -15.14 1.90 2.58
C LYS A 139 -15.67 2.75 3.73
N ARG A 140 -15.86 2.17 4.93
CA ARG A 140 -16.32 2.91 6.11
C ARG A 140 -15.24 3.83 6.69
N THR A 141 -13.97 3.51 6.48
CA THR A 141 -12.82 4.30 6.96
C THR A 141 -12.12 5.06 5.84
N LEU A 142 -12.67 5.09 4.62
CA LEU A 142 -12.02 5.63 3.42
C LEU A 142 -11.54 7.09 3.59
N ASP A 143 -12.30 7.89 4.32
CA ASP A 143 -12.00 9.31 4.56
C ASP A 143 -10.84 9.52 5.56
N ASP A 144 -10.47 8.49 6.31
CA ASP A 144 -9.37 8.54 7.27
C ASP A 144 -8.03 8.26 6.55
N VAL A 145 -7.30 9.32 6.22
CA VAL A 145 -5.98 9.16 5.60
C VAL A 145 -4.96 8.71 6.64
N THR A 146 -4.77 7.40 6.76
CA THR A 146 -3.86 6.74 7.71
C THR A 146 -2.95 5.74 7.01
N LEU A 147 -1.84 5.38 7.64
CA LEU A 147 -0.91 4.38 7.09
C LEU A 147 -1.58 3.00 6.98
N ASP A 148 -2.43 2.63 7.93
CA ASP A 148 -3.20 1.38 7.86
C ASP A 148 -4.16 1.37 6.67
N ASN A 149 -4.82 2.50 6.35
CA ASN A 149 -5.67 2.58 5.16
C ASN A 149 -4.87 2.57 3.84
N VAL A 150 -3.65 3.11 3.82
CA VAL A 150 -2.72 2.91 2.70
C VAL A 150 -2.44 1.40 2.51
N HIS A 151 -2.11 0.70 3.59
CA HIS A 151 -1.85 -0.74 3.55
C HIS A 151 -3.09 -1.54 3.13
N ALA A 152 -4.25 -1.27 3.71
CA ALA A 152 -5.51 -1.92 3.35
C ALA A 152 -5.85 -1.71 1.87
N ALA A 153 -5.80 -0.47 1.37
CA ALA A 153 -6.05 -0.18 -0.05
C ALA A 153 -5.08 -0.95 -0.96
N THR A 154 -3.80 -1.04 -0.58
CA THR A 154 -2.79 -1.80 -1.33
C THR A 154 -3.11 -3.29 -1.38
N LEU A 155 -3.46 -3.89 -0.24
CA LEU A 155 -3.80 -5.31 -0.16
C LEU A 155 -5.10 -5.63 -0.91
N ILE A 156 -6.10 -4.74 -0.83
CA ILE A 156 -7.36 -4.86 -1.59
C ILE A 156 -7.10 -4.76 -3.10
N GLY A 157 -6.19 -3.87 -3.54
CA GLY A 157 -5.75 -3.80 -4.93
C GLY A 157 -5.19 -5.13 -5.44
N ASN A 158 -4.30 -5.75 -4.67
CA ASN A 158 -3.77 -7.09 -4.98
C ASN A 158 -4.89 -8.14 -5.06
N LEU A 159 -5.84 -8.13 -4.11
CA LEU A 159 -6.98 -9.06 -4.10
C LEU A 159 -7.86 -8.90 -5.34
N CYS A 160 -8.09 -7.67 -5.80
CA CYS A 160 -8.77 -7.41 -7.07
C CYS A 160 -8.00 -8.03 -8.25
N GLY A 161 -6.68 -7.84 -8.33
CA GLY A 161 -5.86 -8.44 -9.39
C GLY A 161 -5.92 -9.97 -9.39
N VAL A 162 -5.88 -10.57 -8.20
CA VAL A 162 -6.01 -12.02 -7.99
C VAL A 162 -7.38 -12.58 -8.42
N GLU A 163 -8.46 -11.80 -8.31
CA GLU A 163 -9.80 -12.16 -8.83
C GLU A 163 -10.00 -11.77 -10.30
N GLY A 164 -9.00 -11.16 -10.95
CA GLY A 164 -9.07 -10.69 -12.33
C GLY A 164 -9.84 -9.38 -12.53
N ASP A 165 -10.14 -8.64 -11.45
CA ASP A 165 -10.79 -7.33 -11.47
C ASP A 165 -9.76 -6.21 -11.67
N SER A 166 -9.32 -6.01 -12.91
CA SER A 166 -8.30 -5.01 -13.26
C SER A 166 -8.74 -3.57 -12.97
N LYS A 167 -10.05 -3.27 -13.04
CA LYS A 167 -10.59 -1.95 -12.72
C LYS A 167 -10.53 -1.70 -11.22
N GLY A 168 -10.93 -2.68 -10.41
CA GLY A 168 -10.80 -2.60 -8.95
C GLY A 168 -9.36 -2.49 -8.52
N GLU A 169 -8.46 -3.29 -9.10
CA GLU A 169 -7.02 -3.27 -8.82
C GLU A 169 -6.45 -1.86 -9.03
N SER A 170 -6.66 -1.29 -10.22
CA SER A 170 -6.21 0.07 -10.55
C SER A 170 -6.81 1.14 -9.63
N LEU A 171 -8.11 1.04 -9.31
CA LEU A 171 -8.79 1.98 -8.42
C LEU A 171 -8.19 1.97 -7.01
N PHE A 172 -8.03 0.80 -6.39
CA PHE A 172 -7.54 0.69 -5.02
C PHE A 172 -6.05 1.04 -4.90
N PHE A 173 -5.23 0.71 -5.91
CA PHE A 173 -3.87 1.23 -5.97
C PHE A 173 -3.84 2.76 -6.09
N GLY A 174 -4.67 3.35 -6.95
CA GLY A 174 -4.78 4.81 -7.07
C GLY A 174 -5.19 5.50 -5.76
N ILE A 175 -6.10 4.89 -5.00
CA ILE A 175 -6.47 5.35 -3.65
C ILE A 175 -5.26 5.29 -2.71
N SER A 176 -4.55 4.16 -2.70
CA SER A 176 -3.34 3.97 -1.87
C SER A 176 -2.26 5.01 -2.20
N PHE A 177 -1.99 5.25 -3.50
CA PHE A 177 -1.03 6.24 -3.97
C PHE A 177 -1.42 7.64 -3.51
N ARG A 178 -2.71 8.00 -3.65
CA ARG A 178 -3.20 9.32 -3.23
C ARG A 178 -3.07 9.51 -1.72
N MET A 179 -3.43 8.50 -0.92
CA MET A 179 -3.28 8.54 0.54
C MET A 179 -1.80 8.68 0.94
N ALA A 180 -0.89 7.92 0.32
CA ALA A 180 0.54 8.01 0.58
C ALA A 180 1.12 9.40 0.27
N GLN A 181 0.67 10.04 -0.80
CA GLN A 181 1.04 11.42 -1.15
C GLN A 181 0.52 12.44 -0.14
N ILE A 182 -0.73 12.29 0.34
CA ILE A 182 -1.31 13.16 1.37
C ILE A 182 -0.53 13.03 2.68
N LEU A 183 -0.14 11.80 3.06
CA LEU A 183 0.72 11.53 4.21
C LEU A 183 2.18 11.97 4.01
N ARG A 184 2.54 12.38 2.78
CA ARG A 184 3.92 12.76 2.39
C ARG A 184 4.94 11.66 2.70
N LEU A 185 4.58 10.39 2.47
CA LEU A 185 5.53 9.29 2.62
C LEU A 185 6.74 9.48 1.68
N PRO A 186 7.97 9.11 2.09
CA PRO A 186 8.35 8.46 3.35
C PRO A 186 8.72 9.46 4.47
N GLY A 187 8.14 10.67 4.45
CA GLY A 187 8.41 11.72 5.45
C GLY A 187 8.29 11.21 6.90
N ALA A 188 9.32 11.49 7.69
CA ALA A 188 9.38 11.12 9.10
C ALA A 188 8.68 12.16 9.97
N SER A 189 7.96 11.70 10.97
CA SER A 189 7.46 12.51 12.08
C SER A 189 8.43 12.41 13.27
N PRO A 190 8.55 13.45 14.12
CA PRO A 190 9.39 13.38 15.31
C PRO A 190 9.04 12.25 16.29
N GLN A 191 7.79 11.77 16.26
CA GLN A 191 7.29 10.68 17.10
C GLN A 191 7.55 9.29 16.51
N ASP A 192 8.02 9.19 15.27
CA ASP A 192 8.27 7.90 14.63
C ASP A 192 9.52 7.26 15.21
N ASP A 193 9.39 6.03 15.73
CA ASP A 193 10.53 5.18 16.03
C ASP A 193 11.19 4.65 14.75
N THR A 194 12.31 3.95 14.87
CA THR A 194 13.03 3.43 13.69
C THR A 194 12.15 2.47 12.88
N ILE A 195 11.36 1.62 13.53
CA ILE A 195 10.47 0.68 12.86
C ILE A 195 9.46 1.44 12.01
N MET A 196 8.79 2.45 12.57
CA MET A 196 7.79 3.25 11.86
C MET A 196 8.41 4.01 10.68
N ARG A 197 9.59 4.62 10.86
CA ARG A 197 10.30 5.29 9.75
C ARG A 197 10.63 4.34 8.60
N GLU A 198 11.07 3.12 8.93
CA GLU A 198 11.40 2.12 7.93
C GLU A 198 10.14 1.54 7.27
N ILE A 199 9.05 1.33 8.02
CA ILE A 199 7.74 0.95 7.46
C ILE A 199 7.27 2.00 6.45
N LYS A 200 7.33 3.30 6.79
CA LYS A 200 6.95 4.39 5.87
C LYS A 200 7.80 4.39 4.61
N THR A 201 9.12 4.18 4.76
CA THR A 201 10.08 4.07 3.65
C THR A 201 9.74 2.90 2.73
N ARG A 202 9.55 1.69 3.30
CA ARG A 202 9.21 0.49 2.55
C ARG A 202 7.83 0.55 1.92
N THR A 203 6.86 1.17 2.58
CA THR A 203 5.52 1.42 2.03
C THR A 203 5.62 2.31 0.81
N TYR A 204 6.30 3.46 0.89
CA TYR A 204 6.51 4.35 -0.25
C TYR A 204 7.13 3.61 -1.44
N TRP A 205 8.21 2.86 -1.19
CA TRP A 205 8.90 2.14 -2.26
C TRP A 205 8.07 1.00 -2.85
N SER A 206 7.33 0.27 -2.01
CA SER A 206 6.38 -0.75 -2.48
C SER A 206 5.36 -0.15 -3.44
N LEU A 207 4.75 0.98 -3.07
CA LEU A 207 3.80 1.68 -3.93
C LEU A 207 4.46 2.20 -5.21
N TYR A 208 5.68 2.76 -5.12
CA TYR A 208 6.44 3.19 -6.28
C TYR A 208 6.61 2.04 -7.29
N MET A 209 7.01 0.85 -6.82
CA MET A 209 7.15 -0.32 -7.68
C MET A 209 5.81 -0.76 -8.26
N ILE A 210 4.75 -0.84 -7.46
CA ILE A 210 3.39 -1.17 -7.94
C ILE A 210 2.95 -0.20 -9.04
N ASP A 211 3.19 1.11 -8.88
CA ASP A 211 2.89 2.12 -9.89
C ASP A 211 3.73 1.93 -11.17
N GLN A 212 5.03 1.61 -11.05
CA GLN A 212 5.87 1.30 -12.23
C GLN A 212 5.32 0.12 -13.04
N TRP A 213 4.92 -0.96 -12.37
CA TRP A 213 4.49 -2.19 -13.04
C TRP A 213 3.05 -2.09 -13.57
N SER A 214 2.13 -1.54 -12.78
CA SER A 214 0.71 -1.44 -13.16
C SER A 214 0.47 -0.40 -14.25
N SER A 215 1.12 0.77 -14.20
CA SER A 215 1.01 1.80 -15.26
C SER A 215 1.51 1.31 -16.61
N ALA A 216 2.61 0.54 -16.63
CA ALA A 216 3.16 -0.02 -17.87
C ALA A 216 2.22 -1.07 -18.49
N GLY A 217 1.46 -1.80 -17.68
CA GLY A 217 0.52 -2.82 -18.15
C GLY A 217 -0.84 -2.28 -18.60
N LEU A 218 -1.27 -1.14 -18.08
CA LEU A 218 -2.61 -0.57 -18.30
C LEU A 218 -2.63 0.72 -19.14
N ASP A 219 -1.47 1.16 -19.68
CA ASP A 219 -1.30 2.44 -20.38
C ASP A 219 -1.81 3.65 -19.56
N MET A 220 -1.66 3.56 -18.24
CA MET A 220 -2.08 4.60 -17.29
C MET A 220 -0.88 5.47 -16.90
N PRO A 221 -1.07 6.77 -16.68
CA PRO A 221 0.02 7.63 -16.21
C PRO A 221 0.44 7.22 -14.80
N ARG A 222 1.75 7.16 -14.58
CA ARG A 222 2.34 6.95 -13.25
C ARG A 222 1.92 8.05 -12.30
N GLN A 223 1.58 7.68 -11.07
CA GLN A 223 1.13 8.62 -10.04
C GLN A 223 2.23 8.92 -9.01
N ILE A 224 3.19 8.02 -8.82
CA ILE A 224 4.29 8.19 -7.87
C ILE A 224 5.56 8.60 -8.62
N PHE A 225 6.01 9.82 -8.34
CA PHE A 225 7.19 10.38 -9.00
C PHE A 225 8.48 9.76 -8.48
N GLU A 226 9.40 9.47 -9.40
CA GLU A 226 10.76 9.10 -9.05
C GLU A 226 11.45 10.32 -8.42
N THR A 227 11.90 10.17 -7.17
CA THR A 227 12.80 11.14 -6.54
C THR A 227 14.03 10.44 -5.99
N SER A 228 15.21 10.97 -6.32
CA SER A 228 16.49 10.53 -5.79
C SER A 228 16.69 10.95 -4.33
N GLN A 229 15.82 11.80 -3.78
CA GLN A 229 15.95 12.38 -2.44
C GLN A 229 15.49 11.42 -1.34
N HIS A 230 14.69 10.40 -1.66
CA HIS A 230 14.23 9.45 -0.67
C HIS A 230 15.28 8.36 -0.43
N PRO A 231 15.60 8.06 0.83
CA PRO A 231 16.56 7.02 1.15
C PRO A 231 16.04 5.66 0.69
N LEU A 232 16.96 4.80 0.25
CA LEU A 232 16.63 3.39 0.06
C LEU A 232 16.34 2.72 1.41
N PRO A 233 15.47 1.70 1.43
CA PRO A 233 15.23 0.86 2.61
C PRO A 233 16.54 0.30 3.16
N MET A 234 16.56 0.03 4.47
CA MET A 234 17.66 -0.70 5.09
C MET A 234 17.65 -2.19 4.68
N LEU A 235 18.64 -2.96 5.13
CA LEU A 235 18.70 -4.39 4.87
C LEU A 235 17.52 -5.13 5.53
N GLU A 236 16.96 -6.12 4.84
CA GLU A 236 15.76 -6.86 5.30
C GLU A 236 15.97 -7.54 6.65
N LEU A 237 17.11 -8.22 6.79
CA LEU A 237 17.48 -8.91 8.03
C LEU A 237 17.72 -7.93 9.19
N GLU A 238 18.17 -6.70 8.92
CA GLU A 238 18.30 -5.67 9.95
C GLU A 238 16.93 -5.15 10.35
N PHE A 239 16.08 -4.86 9.37
CA PHE A 239 14.71 -4.42 9.61
C PHE A 239 13.93 -5.42 10.47
N TRP A 240 14.00 -6.72 10.18
CA TRP A 240 13.30 -7.76 10.95
C TRP A 240 13.81 -7.93 12.38
N LYS A 241 15.06 -7.55 12.66
CA LYS A 241 15.67 -7.65 14.00
C LYS A 241 15.33 -6.48 14.90
N LEU A 242 14.81 -5.38 14.35
CA LEU A 242 14.47 -4.19 15.12
C LEU A 242 13.41 -4.50 16.18
N ARG A 243 13.59 -3.92 17.37
CA ARG A 243 12.62 -4.00 18.45
C ARG A 243 11.89 -2.67 18.64
N PRO A 244 10.62 -2.69 19.07
CA PRO A 244 9.88 -1.46 19.35
C PRO A 244 10.64 -0.56 20.34
N GLY A 245 10.69 0.74 20.05
CA GLY A 245 11.39 1.72 20.89
C GLY A 245 12.91 1.82 20.66
N GLU A 246 13.51 0.96 19.82
CA GLU A 246 14.91 1.12 19.44
C GLU A 246 15.10 2.32 18.51
N GLN A 247 15.99 3.23 18.90
CA GLN A 247 16.47 4.31 18.04
C GLN A 247 17.74 3.84 17.32
N HIS A 248 17.57 3.21 16.18
CA HIS A 248 18.70 2.94 15.30
C HIS A 248 19.21 4.26 14.69
N VAL A 249 20.40 4.69 15.10
CA VAL A 249 21.13 5.77 14.45
C VAL A 249 21.71 5.19 13.16
N ARG A 250 21.13 5.56 12.02
CA ARG A 250 21.70 5.19 10.71
C ARG A 250 23.06 5.89 10.61
N ASN A 251 24.15 5.12 10.74
CA ASN A 251 25.49 5.64 10.53
C ASN A 251 25.62 6.09 9.07
N MET A 252 25.42 7.38 8.81
CA MET A 252 25.50 8.00 7.48
C MET A 252 26.87 7.84 6.80
N GLY A 253 27.88 7.30 7.50
CA GLY A 253 29.23 7.05 7.01
C GLY A 253 29.54 5.62 6.56
N GLN A 254 28.64 4.65 6.73
CA GLN A 254 28.87 3.29 6.23
C GLN A 254 28.20 3.14 4.86
N SER A 255 29.01 3.06 3.80
CA SER A 255 28.59 2.62 2.46
C SER A 255 28.17 1.15 2.51
N HIS A 256 26.98 0.90 3.05
CA HIS A 256 26.35 -0.40 2.93
C HIS A 256 25.77 -0.54 1.53
N SER A 257 26.13 -1.63 0.85
CA SER A 257 25.44 -2.03 -0.36
C SER A 257 23.94 -2.14 -0.08
N PRO A 258 23.06 -1.70 -1.00
CA PRO A 258 21.62 -1.84 -0.80
C PRO A 258 21.21 -3.29 -0.53
N GLY A 259 20.14 -3.48 0.26
CA GLY A 259 19.49 -4.78 0.38
C GLY A 259 18.81 -5.23 -0.90
N LEU A 260 18.21 -6.42 -0.86
CA LEU A 260 17.50 -6.97 -2.02
C LEU A 260 16.41 -6.01 -2.51
N TRP A 261 15.64 -5.42 -1.60
CA TRP A 261 14.65 -4.40 -1.93
C TRP A 261 15.26 -3.13 -2.52
N GLY A 262 16.40 -2.70 -1.99
CA GLY A 262 17.14 -1.57 -2.54
C GLY A 262 17.49 -1.80 -4.01
N TYR A 263 17.98 -3.00 -4.35
CA TYR A 263 18.24 -3.37 -5.74
C TYR A 263 16.96 -3.50 -6.58
N MET A 264 15.88 -4.07 -6.04
CA MET A 264 14.59 -4.15 -6.74
C MET A 264 14.05 -2.77 -7.11
N ILE A 265 14.18 -1.78 -6.21
CA ILE A 265 13.81 -0.39 -6.47
C ILE A 265 14.68 0.21 -7.59
N ILE A 266 16.00 -0.02 -7.55
CA ILE A 266 16.92 0.47 -8.58
C ILE A 266 16.55 -0.14 -9.95
N LEU A 267 16.25 -1.44 -10.00
CA LEU A 267 15.79 -2.11 -11.21
C LEU A 267 14.47 -1.53 -11.73
N ALA A 268 13.49 -1.31 -10.84
CA ALA A 268 12.21 -0.71 -11.19
C ALA A 268 12.37 0.71 -11.76
N ARG A 269 13.30 1.52 -11.23
CA ARG A 269 13.65 2.84 -11.79
C ARG A 269 14.18 2.74 -13.22
N ILE A 270 15.13 1.82 -13.46
CA ILE A 270 15.70 1.60 -14.79
C ILE A 270 14.62 1.16 -15.78
N PHE A 271 13.75 0.23 -15.37
CA PHE A 271 12.64 -0.23 -16.20
C PHE A 271 11.66 0.92 -16.52
N GLY A 272 11.22 1.65 -15.49
CA GLY A 272 10.28 2.75 -15.61
C GLY A 272 10.74 3.86 -16.56
N ARG A 273 12.03 4.21 -16.53
CA ARG A 273 12.61 5.18 -17.48
C ARG A 273 12.49 4.70 -18.93
N ARG A 274 12.80 3.44 -19.20
CA ARG A 274 12.70 2.85 -20.55
C ARG A 274 11.25 2.75 -21.03
N ALA A 275 10.33 2.29 -20.17
CA ALA A 275 8.92 2.17 -20.51
C ALA A 275 8.29 3.53 -20.87
N ASN A 276 8.59 4.58 -20.08
CA ASN A 276 8.07 5.92 -20.33
C ASN A 276 8.62 6.56 -21.62
N SER A 277 9.88 6.25 -21.99
CA SER A 277 10.44 6.66 -23.29
C SER A 277 9.70 6.02 -24.47
N HIS A 278 9.30 4.75 -24.36
CA HIS A 278 8.52 4.08 -25.41
C HIS A 278 7.11 4.65 -25.56
N ILE A 279 6.39 4.85 -24.45
CA ILE A 279 5.03 5.43 -24.44
C ILE A 279 5.06 6.87 -24.99
N SER A 280 5.99 7.70 -24.54
CA SER A 280 6.11 9.09 -25.01
C SER A 280 6.63 9.24 -26.45
N ALA A 281 7.31 8.22 -26.99
CA ALA A 281 7.68 8.18 -28.42
C ALA A 281 6.47 7.79 -29.29
N GLY A 282 5.66 6.83 -28.84
CA GLY A 282 4.40 6.45 -29.50
C GLY A 282 3.37 7.59 -29.51
N ALA A 283 3.22 8.31 -28.40
CA ALA A 283 2.29 9.44 -28.28
C ALA A 283 2.69 10.69 -29.09
N ARG A 284 3.98 10.86 -29.42
CA ARG A 284 4.49 11.99 -30.21
C ARG A 284 4.43 11.76 -31.73
N GLY A 285 3.83 10.67 -32.19
CA GLY A 285 3.80 10.33 -33.62
C GLY A 285 5.19 10.15 -34.23
N ILE A 286 6.23 9.98 -33.40
CA ILE A 286 7.56 9.66 -33.87
C ILE A 286 7.47 8.21 -34.32
N HIS A 287 7.45 8.02 -35.64
CA HIS A 287 7.50 6.71 -36.27
C HIS A 287 8.59 5.88 -35.57
N PRO A 288 8.29 4.64 -35.11
CA PRO A 288 9.33 3.79 -34.57
C PRO A 288 10.43 3.68 -35.62
N GLN A 289 11.70 3.86 -35.19
CA GLN A 289 12.83 3.77 -36.11
C GLN A 289 12.65 2.59 -37.05
N PRO A 290 12.86 2.78 -38.37
CA PRO A 290 12.45 1.83 -39.38
C PRO A 290 12.98 0.45 -39.02
N SER A 291 12.08 -0.54 -39.12
CA SER A 291 12.26 -1.97 -38.82
C SER A 291 13.62 -2.54 -39.26
N HIS A 292 14.23 -1.95 -40.28
CA HIS A 292 15.57 -2.25 -40.77
C HIS A 292 16.68 -2.18 -39.72
N GLN A 293 16.65 -1.26 -38.74
CA GLN A 293 17.68 -1.19 -37.68
C GLN A 293 17.49 -2.26 -36.59
N ARG A 294 16.24 -2.61 -36.27
CA ARG A 294 15.92 -3.71 -35.34
C ARG A 294 16.20 -5.07 -35.97
N GLU A 295 15.97 -5.21 -37.28
CA GLU A 295 16.34 -6.40 -38.06
C GLU A 295 17.85 -6.50 -38.27
N ALA A 296 18.57 -5.39 -38.42
CA ALA A 296 20.03 -5.39 -38.51
C ALA A 296 20.68 -5.78 -37.17
N LEU A 297 20.13 -5.31 -36.04
CA LEU A 297 20.58 -5.72 -34.71
C LEU A 297 20.21 -7.17 -34.40
N ALA A 298 19.00 -7.61 -34.78
CA ALA A 298 18.58 -9.01 -34.67
C ALA A 298 19.36 -9.94 -35.59
N ARG A 299 19.81 -9.48 -36.77
CA ARG A 299 20.74 -10.21 -37.66
C ARG A 299 22.14 -10.32 -37.04
N LYS A 300 22.65 -9.25 -36.44
CA LYS A 300 23.92 -9.27 -35.70
C LYS A 300 23.89 -10.22 -34.49
N LEU A 301 22.73 -10.33 -33.82
CA LEU A 301 22.52 -11.26 -32.70
C LEU A 301 22.15 -12.70 -33.13
N ARG A 302 21.89 -12.94 -34.43
CA ARG A 302 21.64 -14.27 -35.02
C ARG A 302 22.86 -14.87 -35.72
N ALA A 303 24.02 -14.19 -35.70
CA ALA A 303 25.26 -14.79 -36.16
C ALA A 303 25.55 -16.05 -35.32
N PRO A 304 25.72 -17.23 -35.93
CA PRO A 304 25.87 -18.47 -35.19
C PRO A 304 27.22 -18.49 -34.47
N CYS A 305 27.19 -18.53 -33.14
CA CYS A 305 28.28 -19.17 -32.39
C CYS A 305 28.28 -20.64 -32.80
N GLN A 306 29.27 -21.07 -33.58
CA GLN A 306 29.56 -22.47 -33.79
C GLN A 306 30.02 -23.07 -32.46
N ALA A 307 29.14 -23.85 -31.82
CA ALA A 307 29.41 -25.09 -31.08
C ALA A 307 28.31 -25.38 -30.04
N GLY A 308 27.65 -26.54 -30.14
CA GLY A 308 26.84 -27.12 -29.06
C GLY A 308 25.45 -27.62 -29.50
N PRO A 309 25.01 -28.84 -29.12
CA PRO A 309 23.91 -29.54 -29.75
C PRO A 309 22.52 -29.03 -29.32
N ARG A 310 21.58 -29.16 -30.27
CA ARG A 310 20.20 -28.67 -30.23
C ARG A 310 19.36 -29.34 -29.13
N SER A 311 18.64 -28.53 -28.35
CA SER A 311 17.40 -28.95 -27.68
C SER A 311 16.25 -28.02 -28.07
N ASN A 312 15.15 -28.62 -28.53
CA ASN A 312 13.92 -27.95 -28.96
C ASN A 312 13.27 -27.15 -27.82
N VAL A 313 13.12 -25.84 -27.98
CA VAL A 313 12.26 -25.01 -27.12
C VAL A 313 11.36 -24.14 -28.01
N ARG A 314 10.04 -24.35 -27.90
CA ARG A 314 8.99 -23.52 -28.51
C ARG A 314 9.03 -22.11 -27.92
N ARG A 315 8.82 -21.10 -28.77
CA ARG A 315 8.63 -19.70 -28.36
C ARG A 315 7.37 -19.54 -27.49
N PRO A 316 7.40 -18.78 -26.38
CA PRO A 316 6.20 -18.31 -25.73
C PRO A 316 5.74 -16.97 -26.33
N THR A 317 4.45 -16.92 -26.65
CA THR A 317 3.70 -15.71 -27.00
C THR A 317 3.37 -14.89 -25.74
N SER A 318 3.29 -13.58 -25.95
CA SER A 318 3.19 -12.47 -25.00
C SER A 318 2.05 -12.53 -23.97
N GLY A 319 2.38 -12.20 -22.71
CA GLY A 319 1.45 -11.84 -21.63
C GLY A 319 2.19 -11.64 -20.30
N LEU A 320 2.48 -10.38 -19.93
CA LEU A 320 3.18 -10.00 -18.69
C LEU A 320 2.34 -10.17 -17.41
N SER A 321 1.07 -10.56 -17.53
CA SER A 321 0.18 -10.97 -16.44
C SER A 321 0.57 -12.31 -15.78
N SER A 322 1.53 -13.04 -16.35
CA SER A 322 2.00 -14.34 -15.82
C SER A 322 3.03 -14.26 -14.69
N LEU A 323 3.70 -13.10 -14.51
CA LEU A 323 4.72 -12.94 -13.45
C LEU A 323 4.11 -12.83 -12.04
N PHE A 324 2.83 -12.48 -11.93
CA PHE A 324 2.13 -12.36 -10.64
C PHE A 324 1.12 -13.49 -10.38
N ASN A 325 0.83 -14.34 -11.38
CA ASN A 325 -0.19 -15.40 -11.29
C ASN A 325 0.38 -16.82 -11.51
N SER A 326 1.69 -17.00 -11.37
CA SER A 326 2.26 -18.35 -11.38
C SER A 326 1.99 -19.04 -10.03
N PRO A 327 1.20 -20.13 -9.97
CA PRO A 327 1.18 -20.97 -8.79
C PRO A 327 2.60 -21.51 -8.58
N ILE A 328 3.09 -21.47 -7.34
CA ILE A 328 4.34 -22.10 -6.94
C ILE A 328 4.19 -23.60 -7.24
N LEU A 329 4.74 -24.03 -8.38
CA LEU A 329 4.84 -25.45 -8.70
C LEU A 329 5.82 -26.08 -7.70
N PRO A 330 5.48 -27.24 -7.10
CA PRO A 330 6.41 -27.95 -6.24
C PRO A 330 7.60 -28.42 -7.08
N LEU A 331 8.81 -28.20 -6.56
CA LEU A 331 10.05 -28.73 -7.13
C LEU A 331 9.92 -30.26 -7.28
N PRO A 332 10.21 -30.84 -8.46
CA PRO A 332 10.15 -32.28 -8.64
C PRO A 332 11.41 -32.91 -8.04
N GLY A 333 11.20 -33.89 -7.16
CA GLY A 333 12.22 -34.88 -6.80
C GLY A 333 12.80 -34.68 -5.41
N LEU A 334 12.17 -35.32 -4.42
CA LEU A 334 12.81 -36.14 -3.40
C LEU A 334 11.67 -36.91 -2.70
N ASN A 335 11.46 -38.14 -3.14
CA ASN A 335 10.53 -39.09 -2.54
C ASN A 335 11.31 -39.86 -1.46
N PRO A 336 11.00 -39.74 -0.15
CA PRO A 336 11.68 -40.54 0.85
C PRO A 336 10.70 -41.47 1.54
N TYR A 337 10.06 -42.41 0.83
CA TYR A 337 9.49 -43.63 1.42
C TYR A 337 9.31 -44.72 0.35
N PRO A 338 10.06 -45.82 0.40
CA PRO A 338 9.55 -47.10 -0.05
C PRO A 338 8.83 -47.76 1.13
N GLY A 339 7.58 -48.18 0.92
CA GLY A 339 6.97 -49.28 1.67
C GLY A 339 6.69 -50.42 0.68
N PRO A 340 6.29 -51.61 1.15
CA PRO A 340 6.02 -52.03 2.53
C PRO A 340 7.25 -52.57 3.28
#